data_AF-A0A813A0L5-F1
#
_entry.id   AF-A0A813A0L5-F1
#
_cell.length_a   1.000
_cell.length_b   1.000
_cell.length_c   1.000
_cell.angle_alpha   90.00
_cell.angle_beta   90.00
_cell.angle_gamma   90.00
#
_symmetry.space_group_name_H-M   'P 1'
#
loop_
_entity.id
_entity.type
_entity.pdbx_description
1 polymer ?
#
loop_
_entity_poly.entity_id
_entity_poly.type
_entity_poly.pdbx_seq_one_letter_code
_entity_poly.pdbx_strand_id
1 'polypeptide(L)'
;FFLGEGSAGASAEERRMRQELDEHNDLVFLPVTEGYRMNSRKGLLFLEWIAERAEAEFLLKTDDDVYLRPAPVLRQLQKRIPAQYAWAIFDYISPVPRDEDDNFYNAEEDFPFPVFPPYPRGVVRVLSMDVVRLLAKASQEGRLRMIY
;
A
#
# COMPACT_ATOMS: atom_id res chain seq x y z
N PHE A 1 -10.32 -2.86 6.37
CA PHE A 1 -9.02 -2.21 6.59
C PHE A 1 -7.88 -3.24 6.64
N PHE A 2 -6.64 -2.82 6.37
CA PHE A 2 -5.46 -3.69 6.45
C PHE A 2 -4.54 -3.21 7.57
N LEU A 3 -4.24 -4.11 8.50
CA LEU A 3 -3.45 -3.86 9.70
C LEU A 3 -2.26 -4.81 9.71
N GLY A 4 -1.13 -4.36 10.24
CA GLY A 4 -0.04 -5.21 10.66
C GLY A 4 -0.34 -5.82 12.03
N GLU A 5 0.55 -6.70 12.47
CA GLU A 5 0.57 -7.20 13.82
C GLU A 5 1.05 -6.08 14.76
N GLY A 6 0.22 -5.75 15.76
CA GLY A 6 0.68 -4.96 16.90
C GLY A 6 1.72 -5.74 17.71
N SER A 7 2.60 -5.04 18.42
CA SER A 7 3.45 -5.67 19.44
C SER A 7 2.55 -6.41 20.44
N ALA A 8 2.60 -7.75 20.41
CA ALA A 8 1.72 -8.62 21.16
C ALA A 8 1.71 -8.25 22.66
N GLY A 9 0.53 -7.96 23.19
CA GLY A 9 0.34 -7.71 24.61
C GLY A 9 -1.10 -7.35 24.89
N ALA A 10 -1.72 -8.02 25.87
CA ALA A 10 -3.11 -7.95 26.32
C ALA A 10 -3.59 -6.52 26.70
N SER A 11 -3.60 -5.63 25.74
CA SER A 11 -3.87 -4.21 25.86
C SER A 11 -5.37 -3.96 25.68
N ALA A 12 -5.82 -2.78 26.12
CA ALA A 12 -7.19 -2.35 25.85
C ALA A 12 -7.47 -2.22 24.34
N GLU A 13 -6.43 -1.99 23.53
CA GLU A 13 -6.53 -1.83 22.08
C GLU A 13 -6.81 -3.17 21.40
N GLU A 14 -6.14 -4.26 21.80
CA GLU A 14 -6.42 -5.60 21.25
C GLU A 14 -7.87 -6.03 21.49
N ARG A 15 -8.43 -5.70 22.66
CA ARG A 15 -9.85 -5.98 22.95
C ARG A 15 -10.80 -5.17 22.07
N ARG A 16 -10.50 -3.89 21.82
CA ARG A 16 -11.30 -3.05 20.92
C ARG A 16 -11.22 -3.54 19.48
N MET A 17 -10.04 -3.95 19.02
CA MET A 17 -9.88 -4.52 17.68
C MET A 17 -10.66 -5.83 17.50
N ARG A 18 -10.69 -6.70 18.52
CA ARG A 18 -11.51 -7.92 18.45
C ARG A 18 -13.00 -7.61 18.39
N GLN A 19 -13.47 -6.65 19.20
CA GLN A 19 -14.86 -6.23 19.15
C GLN A 19 -15.22 -5.63 17.79
N GLU A 20 -14.37 -4.76 17.24
CA GLU A 20 -14.56 -4.18 15.91
C GLU A 20 -14.59 -5.27 14.82
N LEU A 21 -13.69 -6.25 14.91
CA LEU A 21 -13.64 -7.38 13.98
C LEU A 21 -14.92 -8.21 14.05
N ASP A 22 -15.41 -8.50 15.26
CA ASP A 22 -16.64 -9.26 15.48
C ASP A 22 -17.89 -8.49 15.00
N GLU A 23 -17.87 -7.15 15.07
CA GLU A 23 -18.99 -6.28 14.67
C GLU A 23 -19.04 -6.04 13.15
N HIS A 24 -17.89 -5.85 12.49
CA HIS A 24 -17.83 -5.38 11.10
C HIS A 24 -17.25 -6.39 10.10
N ASN A 25 -16.40 -7.32 10.56
CA ASN A 25 -15.79 -8.38 9.75
C ASN A 25 -15.13 -7.87 8.45
N ASP A 26 -14.50 -6.68 8.51
CA ASP A 26 -13.85 -6.02 7.38
C ASP A 26 -12.37 -5.72 7.63
N LEU A 27 -11.79 -6.25 8.71
CA LEU A 27 -10.35 -6.19 9.00
C LEU A 27 -9.58 -7.37 8.43
N VAL A 28 -8.38 -7.07 7.94
CA VAL A 28 -7.37 -8.06 7.53
C VAL A 28 -6.07 -7.76 8.25
N PHE A 29 -5.59 -8.73 9.04
CA PHE A 29 -4.28 -8.70 9.67
C PHE A 29 -3.24 -9.33 8.76
N LEU A 30 -2.21 -8.57 8.42
CA LEU A 30 -1.08 -8.98 7.60
C LEU A 30 0.11 -9.32 8.51
N PRO A 31 0.94 -10.33 8.16
CA PRO A 31 2.07 -10.79 8.96
C PRO A 31 3.27 -9.83 8.86
N VAL A 32 3.10 -8.62 9.38
CA VAL A 32 4.09 -7.55 9.40
C VAL A 32 3.90 -6.70 10.64
N THR A 33 4.98 -6.41 11.35
CA THR A 33 4.91 -5.52 12.53
C THR A 33 4.43 -4.13 12.12
N GLU A 34 3.50 -3.56 12.88
CA GLU A 34 3.07 -2.19 12.65
C GLU A 34 4.21 -1.19 12.85
N GLY A 35 4.24 -0.17 11.99
CA GLY A 35 5.26 0.86 12.04
C GLY A 35 5.51 1.51 10.70
N TYR A 36 5.93 2.78 10.74
CA TYR A 36 6.12 3.60 9.53
C TYR A 36 7.09 2.97 8.53
N ARG A 37 8.24 2.49 9.02
CA ARG A 37 9.25 1.78 8.23
C ARG A 37 8.77 0.43 7.68
N MET A 38 7.62 -0.08 8.14
CA MET A 38 7.05 -1.33 7.62
C MET A 38 5.94 -1.10 6.59
N ASN A 39 5.55 0.15 6.32
CA ASN A 39 4.48 0.49 5.39
C ASN A 39 4.70 -0.07 3.99
N SER A 40 5.92 0.00 3.47
CA SER A 40 6.22 -0.53 2.14
C SER A 40 6.03 -2.06 2.10
N ARG A 41 6.47 -2.79 3.13
CA ARG A 41 6.25 -4.26 3.25
C ARG A 41 4.77 -4.60 3.45
N LYS A 42 4.08 -3.86 4.31
CA LYS A 42 2.62 -3.97 4.50
C LYS A 42 1.88 -3.76 3.18
N GLY A 43 2.32 -2.80 2.38
CA GLY A 43 1.80 -2.53 1.05
C GLY A 43 1.94 -3.72 0.09
N LEU A 44 3.07 -4.43 0.11
CA LEU A 44 3.24 -5.65 -0.70
C LEU A 44 2.33 -6.79 -0.26
N LEU A 45 2.29 -7.08 1.05
CA LEU A 45 1.41 -8.12 1.61
C LEU A 45 -0.07 -7.82 1.35
N PHE A 46 -0.46 -6.54 1.39
CA PHE A 46 -1.79 -6.09 0.99
C PHE A 46 -2.09 -6.42 -0.49
N LEU A 47 -1.16 -6.14 -1.41
CA LEU A 47 -1.35 -6.45 -2.83
C LEU A 47 -1.42 -7.95 -3.08
N GLU A 48 -0.60 -8.75 -2.40
CA GLU A 48 -0.64 -10.22 -2.45
C GLU A 48 -2.00 -10.75 -1.96
N TRP A 49 -2.46 -10.27 -0.80
CA TRP A 49 -3.76 -10.68 -0.25
C TRP A 49 -4.90 -10.37 -1.22
N ILE A 50 -4.91 -9.16 -1.79
CA ILE A 50 -5.93 -8.72 -2.76
C ILE A 50 -5.85 -9.54 -4.05
N ALA A 51 -4.64 -9.81 -4.57
CA ALA A 51 -4.44 -10.56 -5.80
C ALA A 51 -5.04 -11.98 -5.74
N GLU A 52 -5.00 -12.60 -4.56
CA GLU A 52 -5.51 -13.95 -4.32
C GLU A 52 -7.01 -14.01 -4.02
N ARG A 53 -7.59 -12.96 -3.42
CA ARG A 53 -8.94 -13.02 -2.82
C ARG A 53 -9.98 -12.13 -3.48
N ALA A 54 -9.56 -11.11 -4.24
CA ALA A 54 -10.48 -10.14 -4.81
C ALA A 54 -10.79 -10.42 -6.29
N GLU A 55 -12.08 -10.56 -6.59
CA GLU A 55 -12.62 -10.54 -7.95
C GLU A 55 -13.11 -9.12 -8.28
N ALA A 56 -12.21 -8.29 -8.81
CA ALA A 56 -12.48 -6.91 -9.19
C ALA A 56 -11.78 -6.53 -10.50
N GLU A 57 -12.18 -5.41 -11.10
CA GLU A 57 -11.50 -4.81 -12.25
C GLU A 57 -10.39 -3.84 -11.83
N PHE A 58 -10.65 -3.08 -10.76
CA PHE A 58 -9.76 -2.07 -10.21
C PHE A 58 -9.62 -2.20 -8.70
N LEU A 59 -8.43 -1.91 -8.20
CA LEU A 59 -8.15 -1.67 -6.79
C LEU A 59 -8.05 -0.15 -6.57
N LEU A 60 -8.81 0.38 -5.62
CA LEU A 60 -8.60 1.72 -5.07
C LEU A 60 -8.00 1.59 -3.67
N LYS A 61 -6.77 2.08 -3.49
CA LYS A 61 -6.13 2.23 -2.18
C LYS A 61 -6.17 3.70 -1.77
N THR A 62 -6.51 3.93 -0.51
CA THR A 62 -6.43 5.24 0.16
C THR A 62 -5.97 5.03 1.60
N ASP A 63 -5.45 6.09 2.23
CA ASP A 63 -5.18 6.12 3.67
C ASP A 63 -6.46 6.47 4.45
N ASP A 64 -6.47 6.21 5.76
CA ASP A 64 -7.59 6.42 6.68
C ASP A 64 -7.82 7.90 7.05
N ASP A 65 -6.83 8.75 6.78
CA ASP A 65 -6.86 10.21 6.96
C ASP A 65 -7.26 10.97 5.68
N VAL A 66 -7.78 10.28 4.67
CA VAL A 66 -8.15 10.86 3.37
C VAL A 66 -9.65 10.97 3.18
N TYR A 67 -10.12 12.16 2.78
CA TYR A 67 -11.48 12.35 2.32
C TYR A 67 -11.65 11.93 0.85
N LEU A 68 -12.44 10.88 0.61
CA LEU A 68 -12.72 10.36 -0.73
C LEU A 68 -14.19 10.54 -1.13
N ARG A 69 -14.43 11.02 -2.35
CA ARG A 69 -15.76 11.02 -2.97
C ARG A 69 -15.89 9.85 -3.95
N PRO A 70 -16.59 8.75 -3.60
CA PRO A 70 -16.58 7.53 -4.41
C PRO A 70 -17.31 7.69 -5.75
N ALA A 71 -18.47 8.37 -5.78
CA ALA A 71 -19.30 8.42 -6.99
C ALA A 71 -18.60 9.06 -8.22
N PRO A 72 -17.88 10.20 -8.11
CA PRO A 72 -17.07 10.71 -9.21
C PRO A 72 -15.97 9.74 -9.67
N VAL A 73 -15.30 9.07 -8.75
CA VAL A 73 -14.22 8.12 -9.07
C VAL A 73 -14.76 6.94 -9.85
N LEU A 74 -15.84 6.32 -9.36
CA LEU A 74 -16.51 5.20 -10.04
C LEU A 74 -16.96 5.58 -11.46
N ARG A 75 -17.55 6.76 -11.66
CA ARG A 75 -17.94 7.25 -13.00
C ARG A 75 -16.75 7.42 -13.95
N GLN A 76 -15.56 7.72 -13.44
CA GLN A 76 -14.37 7.81 -14.27
C GLN A 76 -13.82 6.41 -14.60
N LEU A 77 -13.79 5.51 -13.61
CA LEU A 77 -13.29 4.14 -13.80
C LEU A 77 -14.13 3.33 -14.79
N GLN A 78 -15.44 3.53 -14.83
CA GLN A 78 -16.34 2.93 -15.83
C GLN A 78 -15.98 3.26 -17.29
N LYS A 79 -15.15 4.29 -17.52
CA LYS A 79 -14.71 4.72 -18.86
C LYS A 79 -13.28 4.26 -19.19
N ARG A 80 -12.64 3.50 -18.30
CA ARG A 80 -11.25 3.04 -18.45
C ARG A 80 -11.23 1.57 -18.78
N ILE A 81 -10.20 1.17 -19.55
CA ILE A 81 -9.92 -0.24 -19.80
C ILE A 81 -9.16 -0.76 -18.57
N PRO A 82 -9.61 -1.83 -17.90
CA PRO A 82 -8.96 -2.39 -16.72
C PRO A 82 -7.74 -3.26 -17.11
N ALA A 83 -6.83 -2.70 -17.90
CA ALA A 83 -5.61 -3.36 -18.34
C ALA A 83 -4.46 -2.35 -18.33
N GLN A 84 -3.36 -2.71 -17.64
CA GLN A 84 -2.15 -1.90 -17.50
C GLN A 84 -2.45 -0.46 -17.04
N TYR A 85 -3.45 -0.30 -16.18
CA TYR A 85 -3.94 0.99 -15.73
C TYR A 85 -3.40 1.33 -14.35
N ALA A 86 -2.82 2.51 -14.24
CA ALA A 86 -2.46 3.13 -12.97
C ALA A 86 -2.88 4.60 -12.97
N TRP A 87 -3.57 5.03 -11.92
CA TRP A 87 -3.96 6.42 -11.71
C TRP A 87 -3.65 6.82 -10.28
N ALA A 88 -2.85 7.86 -10.13
CA ALA A 88 -2.45 8.45 -8.87
C ALA A 88 -1.87 9.84 -9.14
N ILE A 89 -1.47 10.53 -8.07
CA ILE A 89 -0.57 11.68 -8.18
C ILE A 89 0.85 11.13 -8.21
N PHE A 90 1.56 11.30 -9.33
CA PHE A 90 2.93 10.82 -9.49
C PHE A 90 3.95 11.91 -9.20
N ASP A 91 4.98 11.57 -8.42
CA ASP A 91 6.22 12.33 -8.36
C ASP A 91 7.21 11.75 -9.35
N TYR A 92 8.01 12.60 -10.00
CA TYR A 92 8.92 12.20 -11.09
C TYR A 92 10.39 12.52 -10.81
N ILE A 93 10.68 13.44 -9.88
CA ILE A 93 12.02 13.98 -9.63
C ILE A 93 12.27 14.19 -8.12
N SER A 94 11.69 13.34 -7.27
CA SER A 94 11.88 13.44 -5.82
C SER A 94 13.32 13.10 -5.46
N PRO A 95 14.09 14.02 -4.83
CA PRO A 95 15.41 13.70 -4.33
C PRO A 95 15.31 12.65 -3.23
N VAL A 96 16.31 11.78 -3.15
CA VAL A 96 16.40 10.75 -2.12
C VAL A 96 16.93 11.38 -0.83
N PRO A 97 16.19 11.35 0.29
CA PRO A 97 16.68 11.89 1.55
C PRO A 97 17.89 11.11 2.05
N ARG A 98 18.96 11.85 2.39
CA ARG A 98 20.26 11.33 2.84
C ARG A 98 20.58 11.70 4.29
N ASP A 99 19.67 12.41 4.95
CA ASP A 99 19.77 12.72 6.37
C ASP A 99 19.22 11.53 7.17
N GLU A 100 20.02 10.95 8.07
CA GLU A 100 19.63 9.80 8.89
C GLU A 100 18.45 10.10 9.83
N ASP A 101 18.22 11.38 10.13
CA ASP A 101 17.09 11.85 10.93
C ASP A 101 15.78 12.00 10.12
N ASP A 102 15.83 11.84 8.79
CA ASP A 102 14.65 11.86 7.93
C ASP A 102 13.89 10.52 7.99
N ASN A 103 12.56 10.58 8.07
CA ASN A 103 11.70 9.39 8.07
C ASN A 103 11.76 8.59 6.76
N PHE A 104 12.26 9.21 5.69
CA PHE A 104 12.45 8.66 4.34
C PHE A 104 13.93 8.50 3.96
N TYR A 105 14.80 8.40 4.98
CA TYR A 105 16.24 8.21 4.79
C TYR A 105 16.56 6.92 4.04
N ASN A 106 17.29 7.06 2.93
CA ASN A 106 17.95 5.92 2.28
C ASN A 106 19.47 6.11 2.30
N ALA A 107 20.17 5.08 2.78
CA ALA A 107 21.60 4.96 2.62
C ALA A 107 22.00 4.87 1.12
N GLU A 108 23.17 5.37 0.76
CA GLU A 108 23.64 5.33 -0.63
C GLU A 108 23.94 3.89 -1.08
N GLU A 109 24.34 3.03 -0.15
CA GLU A 109 24.55 1.60 -0.36
C GLU A 109 23.24 0.86 -0.71
N ASP A 110 22.12 1.30 -0.12
CA ASP A 110 20.79 0.72 -0.35
C ASP A 110 20.11 1.30 -1.59
N PHE A 111 20.32 2.58 -1.87
CA PHE A 111 19.81 3.25 -3.05
C PHE A 111 20.83 4.26 -3.59
N PRO A 112 21.66 3.87 -4.59
CA PRO A 112 22.80 4.69 -5.03
C PRO A 112 22.41 5.86 -5.96
N PHE A 113 21.14 5.98 -6.32
CA PHE A 113 20.69 7.05 -7.21
C PHE A 113 20.26 8.28 -6.40
N PRO A 114 20.51 9.51 -6.87
CA PRO A 114 20.16 10.72 -6.14
C PRO A 114 18.65 11.06 -6.18
N VAL A 115 17.89 10.41 -7.07
CA VAL A 115 16.48 10.70 -7.35
C VAL A 115 15.71 9.38 -7.47
N PHE A 116 14.52 9.30 -6.89
CA PHE A 116 13.65 8.14 -7.03
C PHE A 116 13.09 8.00 -8.45
N PRO A 117 12.85 6.76 -8.94
CA PRO A 117 12.05 6.57 -10.15
C PRO A 117 10.63 7.11 -9.91
N PRO A 118 9.85 7.39 -10.99
CA PRO A 118 8.49 7.88 -10.82
C PRO A 118 7.64 6.95 -9.94
N TYR A 119 6.99 7.50 -8.91
CA TYR A 119 6.16 6.74 -7.98
C TYR A 119 4.84 7.45 -7.66
N PRO A 120 3.76 6.69 -7.41
CA PRO A 120 2.50 7.27 -6.96
C PRO A 120 2.60 7.68 -5.48
N ARG A 121 2.17 8.91 -5.15
CA ARG A 121 2.02 9.36 -3.76
C ARG A 121 1.03 8.49 -2.99
N GLY A 122 1.21 8.43 -1.67
CA GLY A 122 0.46 7.54 -0.77
C GLY A 122 -1.05 7.80 -0.70
N VAL A 123 -1.48 9.06 -0.89
CA VAL A 123 -2.84 9.55 -0.61
C VAL A 123 -3.93 8.70 -1.27
N VAL A 124 -3.89 8.55 -2.60
CA VAL A 124 -4.86 7.74 -3.34
C VAL A 124 -4.22 7.17 -4.60
N ARG A 125 -4.46 5.88 -4.85
CA ARG A 125 -4.03 5.20 -6.07
C ARG A 125 -5.10 4.22 -6.54
N VAL A 126 -5.29 4.17 -7.85
CA VAL A 126 -6.11 3.18 -8.53
C VAL A 126 -5.23 2.37 -9.47
N LEU A 127 -5.30 1.04 -9.35
CA LEU A 127 -4.59 0.09 -10.20
C LEU A 127 -5.60 -0.85 -10.83
N SER A 128 -5.43 -1.23 -12.09
CA SER A 128 -6.15 -2.38 -12.63
C SER A 128 -5.64 -3.68 -12.00
N MET A 129 -6.53 -4.67 -11.90
CA MET A 129 -6.19 -5.91 -11.19
C MET A 129 -5.11 -6.76 -11.88
N ASP A 130 -4.85 -6.58 -13.17
CA ASP A 130 -3.69 -7.17 -13.85
C ASP A 130 -2.36 -6.59 -13.34
N VAL A 131 -2.30 -5.27 -13.07
CA VAL A 131 -1.14 -4.62 -12.45
C VAL A 131 -0.96 -5.08 -11.01
N VAL A 132 -2.04 -5.20 -10.24
CA VAL A 132 -2.00 -5.73 -8.87
C VAL A 132 -1.42 -7.14 -8.85
N ARG A 133 -1.90 -8.03 -9.72
CA ARG A 133 -1.40 -9.41 -9.84
C ARG A 133 0.04 -9.47 -10.33
N LEU A 134 0.44 -8.58 -11.23
CA LEU A 134 1.83 -8.46 -11.69
C LEU A 134 2.77 -8.10 -10.53
N LEU A 135 2.38 -7.13 -9.70
CA LEU A 135 3.16 -6.69 -8.54
C LEU A 135 3.22 -7.78 -7.47
N ALA A 136 2.09 -8.42 -7.15
CA ALA A 136 2.03 -9.53 -6.20
C ALA A 136 2.95 -10.69 -6.64
N LYS A 137 2.88 -11.09 -7.91
CA LYS A 137 3.76 -12.12 -8.47
C LYS A 137 5.24 -11.73 -8.38
N ALA A 138 5.58 -10.48 -8.74
CA ALA A 138 6.95 -9.99 -8.64
C ALA A 138 7.48 -9.99 -7.18
N SER A 139 6.61 -9.67 -6.22
CA SER A 139 6.90 -9.73 -4.79
C SER A 139 7.21 -11.17 -4.34
N GLN A 140 6.33 -12.12 -4.67
CA GLN A 140 6.51 -13.54 -4.35
C GLN A 140 7.76 -14.15 -4.98
N GLU A 141 8.16 -13.65 -6.16
CA GLU A 141 9.39 -14.06 -6.86
C GLU A 141 10.66 -13.35 -6.33
N GLY A 142 10.56 -12.45 -5.35
CA GLY A 142 11.69 -11.71 -4.81
C GLY A 142 12.32 -10.72 -5.81
N ARG A 143 11.56 -10.27 -6.82
CA ARG A 143 12.04 -9.36 -7.87
C ARG A 143 11.88 -7.88 -7.53
N LEU A 144 11.25 -7.56 -6.40
CA LEU A 144 11.06 -6.20 -5.95
C LEU A 144 12.13 -5.82 -4.93
N ARG A 145 12.68 -4.61 -5.05
CA ARG A 145 13.57 -4.02 -4.06
C ARG A 145 12.80 -2.94 -3.29
N MET A 146 12.91 -2.99 -1.97
CA MET A 146 12.31 -1.99 -1.09
C MET A 146 13.20 -0.75 -1.04
N ILE A 147 12.56 0.41 -1.11
CA ILE A 147 13.16 1.74 -0.88
C ILE A 147 12.45 2.34 0.35
N TYR A 148 13.17 3.14 1.14
CA TYR A 148 12.69 3.67 2.43
C TYR A 148 12.84 5.17 2.56
#